data_AF-A0A5M3WTJ5-F1
#
_entry.id   AF-A0A5M3WTJ5-F1
#
_cell.length_a   1.000
_cell.length_b   1.000
_cell.length_c   1.000
_cell.angle_alpha   90.00
_cell.angle_beta   90.00
_cell.angle_gamma   90.00
#
_symmetry.space_group_name_H-M   'P 1'
#
loop_
_entity.id
_entity.type
_entity.pdbx_description
1 polymer ?
#
loop_
_entity_poly.entity_id
_entity_poly.type
_entity_poly.pdbx_seq_one_letter_code
_entity_poly.pdbx_strand_id
1 'polypeptide(L)'
;MDVLRADEARAWIEAFHAAVERHHDELTDLDRRAGDGDFGANVLSALRRAAAILRTAPADTAAAVFTAVAEGFLNTGGTSGPLFGMWFREFALASAPDLATADLARAVQNGLRTVQRLGHAEVGHKTMVDAMAPAADALRVAAEAGERPAAALRRAARAAQTGARSTEALLARRGRASYVGARAVGVVDPGARTVALFFESAPVGGSPRPATARKVIVTVAPTGGFLTPDTHPYVPTQPEEIAEEVHRCFDAGAAMAALHARRPDHTATCDPAVYRRINGLIRERCDIVLNNSTGGGASGDMVRRTADGTLVVDWDQRLRGLDGGAETCTLDGFTAYATAPAGELLMDTPPSKVRQLALSMREKGVKPEWEVFNPAHLVQEVAELTAAGYDSTPYLVNLVLGMHGTFQNAMPYTPRILQHLVDLLPAGAVFTATVCGAEQIRGLTHALLLGGHVRVGIEDNPFTPAGEPHRNAEQVEHIVRVIHELGMEPATPAEAREILGLPPRQEADCAV
;
A
#
# COMPACT_ATOMS: atom_id res chain seq x y z
N MET A 1 16.49 23.49 -9.28
CA MET A 1 16.35 23.52 -7.81
C MET A 1 15.01 22.91 -7.49
N ASP A 2 14.97 21.96 -6.56
CA ASP A 2 13.72 21.29 -6.16
C ASP A 2 12.90 22.28 -5.31
N VAL A 3 11.69 22.61 -5.75
CA VAL A 3 10.81 23.63 -5.17
C VAL A 3 9.42 23.04 -4.99
N LEU A 4 8.73 23.45 -3.94
CA LEU A 4 7.36 23.02 -3.64
C LEU A 4 6.38 23.86 -4.47
N ARG A 5 5.70 23.21 -5.42
CA ARG A 5 4.78 23.84 -6.39
C ARG A 5 3.38 24.07 -5.83
N ALA A 6 2.53 24.77 -6.59
CA ALA A 6 1.15 25.06 -6.21
C ALA A 6 0.30 23.79 -5.95
N ASP A 7 0.45 22.76 -6.78
CA ASP A 7 -0.20 21.45 -6.62
C ASP A 7 0.27 20.73 -5.36
N GLU A 8 1.57 20.78 -5.04
CA GLU A 8 2.14 20.25 -3.80
C GLU A 8 1.63 20.97 -2.56
N ALA A 9 1.56 22.30 -2.62
CA ALA A 9 0.99 23.10 -1.54
C ALA A 9 -0.49 22.77 -1.35
N ARG A 10 -1.24 22.60 -2.44
CA ARG A 10 -2.65 22.21 -2.37
C ARG A 10 -2.83 20.84 -1.74
N ALA A 11 -2.09 19.83 -2.21
CA ALA A 11 -2.15 18.48 -1.65
C ALA A 11 -1.73 18.46 -0.17
N TRP A 12 -0.74 19.26 0.22
CA TRP A 12 -0.37 19.44 1.62
C TRP A 12 -1.56 19.91 2.45
N ILE A 13 -2.25 20.97 2.01
CA ILE A 13 -3.39 21.52 2.73
C ILE A 13 -4.59 20.56 2.75
N GLU A 14 -4.83 19.82 1.67
CA GLU A 14 -5.87 18.79 1.62
C GLU A 14 -5.55 17.63 2.58
N ALA A 15 -4.30 17.19 2.64
CA ALA A 15 -3.83 16.18 3.59
C ALA A 15 -3.93 16.68 5.04
N PHE A 16 -3.62 17.96 5.29
CA PHE A 16 -3.77 18.59 6.60
C PHE A 16 -5.24 18.69 7.01
N HIS A 17 -6.14 19.05 6.09
CA HIS A 17 -7.57 19.04 6.33
C HIS A 17 -8.08 17.65 6.70
N ALA A 18 -7.72 16.62 5.93
CA ALA A 18 -8.09 15.24 6.23
C ALA A 18 -7.49 14.74 7.56
N ALA A 19 -6.26 15.17 7.90
CA ALA A 19 -5.64 14.84 9.18
C ALA A 19 -6.39 15.46 10.36
N VAL A 20 -6.76 16.74 10.27
CA VAL A 20 -7.57 17.41 11.31
C VAL A 20 -8.96 16.79 11.41
N GLU A 21 -9.58 16.39 10.31
CA GLU A 21 -10.88 15.71 10.34
C GLU A 21 -10.79 14.37 11.07
N ARG A 22 -9.76 13.55 10.79
CA ARG A 22 -9.52 12.29 11.52
C ARG A 22 -9.22 12.49 13.02
N HIS A 23 -8.55 13.58 13.37
CA HIS A 23 -8.15 13.89 14.75
C HIS A 23 -9.10 14.88 15.44
N HIS A 24 -10.27 15.15 14.85
CA HIS A 24 -11.23 16.12 15.37
C HIS A 24 -11.58 15.85 16.85
N ASP A 25 -11.92 14.60 17.16
CA ASP A 25 -12.34 14.19 18.49
C ASP A 25 -11.16 14.21 19.48
N GLU A 26 -9.95 13.83 19.04
CA GLU A 26 -8.72 13.95 19.84
C GLU A 26 -8.44 15.40 20.20
N LEU A 27 -8.43 16.31 19.23
CA LEU A 27 -8.15 17.73 19.45
C LEU A 27 -9.20 18.38 20.35
N THR A 28 -10.46 17.98 20.19
CA THR A 28 -11.56 18.42 21.04
C THR A 28 -11.41 17.89 22.47
N ASP A 29 -11.00 16.63 22.66
CA ASP A 29 -10.77 16.06 23.99
C ASP A 29 -9.57 16.69 24.71
N LEU A 30 -8.46 16.90 23.99
CA LEU A 30 -7.28 17.60 24.53
C LEU A 30 -7.65 18.99 25.03
N ASP A 31 -8.40 19.74 24.22
CA ASP A 31 -8.88 21.07 24.61
C ASP A 31 -9.91 21.00 25.75
N ARG A 32 -10.84 20.04 25.75
CA ARG A 32 -11.79 19.86 26.86
C ARG A 32 -11.09 19.61 28.19
N ARG A 33 -9.97 18.90 28.18
CA ARG A 33 -9.16 18.60 29.38
C ARG A 33 -8.31 19.78 29.83
N ALA A 34 -7.98 20.70 28.92
CA ALA A 34 -7.09 21.83 29.16
C ALA A 34 -7.74 23.21 28.89
N GLY A 35 -9.05 23.29 28.72
CA GLY A 35 -9.71 24.44 28.07
C GLY A 35 -11.24 24.27 28.02
N ASP A 36 -11.88 24.84 26.99
CA ASP A 36 -13.34 24.84 26.83
C ASP A 36 -13.88 23.82 25.82
N GLY A 37 -13.00 23.09 25.13
CA GLY A 37 -13.36 21.97 24.27
C GLY A 37 -13.96 22.37 22.93
N ASP A 38 -13.66 23.58 22.43
CA ASP A 38 -14.13 24.08 21.14
C ASP A 38 -13.05 24.02 20.04
N PHE A 39 -11.80 23.70 20.42
CA PHE A 39 -10.65 23.84 19.53
C PHE A 39 -10.75 22.99 18.26
N GLY A 40 -11.07 21.70 18.38
CA GLY A 40 -11.16 20.79 17.22
C GLY A 40 -12.21 21.26 16.21
N ALA A 41 -13.39 21.69 16.69
CA ALA A 41 -14.45 22.26 15.87
C ALA A 41 -14.02 23.56 15.18
N ASN A 42 -13.31 24.44 15.91
CA ASN A 42 -12.79 25.70 15.37
C ASN A 42 -11.79 25.46 14.22
N VAL A 43 -10.79 24.60 14.41
CA VAL A 43 -9.78 24.29 13.38
C VAL A 43 -10.42 23.62 12.16
N LEU A 44 -11.33 22.65 12.35
CA LEU A 44 -12.01 22.00 11.24
C LEU A 44 -12.91 22.98 10.46
N SER A 45 -13.59 23.88 11.16
CA SER A 45 -14.39 24.95 10.54
C SER A 45 -13.54 25.89 9.68
N ALA A 46 -12.33 26.24 10.15
CA ALA A 46 -11.36 27.04 9.40
C ALA A 46 -10.92 26.34 8.11
N LEU A 47 -10.59 25.05 8.20
CA LEU A 47 -10.13 24.26 7.06
C LEU A 47 -11.24 23.99 6.04
N ARG A 48 -12.50 23.82 6.50
CA ARG A 48 -13.66 23.75 5.61
C ARG A 48 -13.88 25.05 4.82
N ARG A 49 -13.65 26.22 5.44
CA ARG A 49 -13.66 27.51 4.73
C ARG A 49 -12.53 27.60 3.70
N ALA A 50 -11.31 27.26 4.10
CA ALA A 50 -10.17 27.24 3.19
C ALA A 50 -10.42 26.32 1.97
N ALA A 51 -10.94 25.11 2.21
CA ALA A 51 -11.32 24.17 1.16
C ALA A 51 -12.41 24.72 0.24
N ALA A 52 -13.38 25.48 0.77
CA ALA A 52 -14.39 26.14 -0.05
C ALA A 52 -13.77 27.21 -0.96
N ILE A 53 -12.87 28.05 -0.45
CA ILE A 53 -12.14 29.06 -1.22
C ILE A 53 -11.34 28.41 -2.36
N LEU A 54 -10.60 27.34 -2.05
CA LEU A 54 -9.78 26.59 -3.02
C LEU A 54 -10.60 25.86 -4.10
N ARG A 55 -11.90 25.63 -3.89
CA ARG A 55 -12.79 25.08 -4.94
C ARG A 55 -13.29 26.14 -5.89
N THR A 56 -13.46 27.38 -5.43
CA THR A 56 -14.10 28.45 -6.21
C THR A 56 -13.11 29.35 -6.96
N ALA A 57 -11.84 29.34 -6.58
CA ALA A 57 -10.79 30.11 -7.23
C ALA A 57 -9.62 29.20 -7.62
N PRO A 58 -9.10 29.29 -8.87
CA PRO A 58 -7.86 28.60 -9.22
C PRO A 58 -6.71 29.12 -8.36
N ALA A 59 -6.04 28.20 -7.67
CA ALA A 59 -4.89 28.49 -6.81
C ALA A 59 -3.61 28.07 -7.54
N ASP A 60 -3.25 28.82 -8.58
CA ASP A 60 -2.15 28.48 -9.51
C ASP A 60 -0.75 28.75 -8.92
N THR A 61 -0.67 29.21 -7.67
CA THR A 61 0.58 29.45 -6.94
C THR A 61 0.45 28.94 -5.51
N ALA A 62 1.57 28.52 -4.91
CA ALA A 62 1.56 28.16 -3.50
C ALA A 62 1.15 29.33 -2.59
N ALA A 63 1.47 30.57 -3.00
CA ALA A 63 1.02 31.79 -2.33
C ALA A 63 -0.51 31.87 -2.25
N ALA A 64 -1.21 31.58 -3.35
CA ALA A 64 -2.67 31.56 -3.40
C ALA A 64 -3.24 30.46 -2.48
N VAL A 65 -2.61 29.29 -2.44
CA VAL A 65 -3.02 28.20 -1.54
C VAL A 65 -2.95 28.61 -0.07
N PHE A 66 -1.81 29.13 0.37
CA PHE A 66 -1.64 29.57 1.76
C PHE A 66 -2.46 30.82 2.10
N THR A 67 -2.79 31.66 1.12
CA THR A 67 -3.73 32.79 1.30
C THR A 67 -5.13 32.28 1.64
N ALA A 68 -5.64 31.28 0.91
CA ALA A 68 -6.95 30.70 1.20
C ALA A 68 -7.02 30.07 2.60
N VAL A 69 -5.94 29.41 3.03
CA VAL A 69 -5.84 28.84 4.39
C VAL A 69 -5.81 29.96 5.44
N ALA A 70 -4.99 30.99 5.23
CA ALA A 70 -4.93 32.14 6.13
C ALA A 70 -6.31 32.79 6.31
N GLU A 71 -7.05 33.02 5.22
CA GLU A 71 -8.41 33.56 5.23
C GLU A 71 -9.41 32.65 5.96
N GLY A 72 -9.31 31.32 5.78
CA GLY A 72 -10.13 30.36 6.50
C GLY A 72 -9.96 30.48 8.03
N PHE A 73 -8.71 30.62 8.48
CA PHE A 73 -8.35 30.72 9.90
C PHE A 73 -8.65 32.09 10.52
N LEU A 74 -8.43 33.20 9.80
CA LEU A 74 -8.72 34.55 10.28
C LEU A 74 -10.20 34.78 10.63
N ASN A 75 -11.10 34.01 9.99
CA ASN A 75 -12.54 34.06 10.22
C ASN A 75 -13.05 32.99 11.22
N THR A 76 -12.18 32.53 12.12
CA THR A 76 -12.48 31.47 13.10
C THR A 76 -12.60 32.02 14.51
N GLY A 77 -13.52 31.46 15.31
CA GLY A 77 -13.60 31.75 16.74
C GLY A 77 -12.37 31.25 17.52
N GLY A 78 -12.26 31.70 18.78
CA GLY A 78 -11.17 31.35 19.67
C GLY A 78 -9.89 32.18 19.48
N THR A 79 -8.92 31.99 20.37
CA THR A 79 -7.65 32.74 20.36
C THR A 79 -6.62 32.14 19.39
N SER A 80 -6.75 30.87 19.03
CA SER A 80 -5.85 30.16 18.11
C SER A 80 -6.12 30.48 16.65
N GLY A 81 -7.37 30.73 16.26
CA GLY A 81 -7.77 31.01 14.87
C GLY A 81 -6.97 32.16 14.24
N PRO A 82 -6.99 33.38 14.82
CA PRO A 82 -6.21 34.50 14.32
C PRO A 82 -4.68 34.25 14.32
N LEU A 83 -4.16 33.49 15.29
CA LEU A 83 -2.72 33.17 15.35
C LEU A 83 -2.31 32.24 14.20
N PHE A 84 -3.09 31.18 13.93
CA PHE A 84 -2.87 30.31 12.76
C PHE A 84 -3.06 31.09 11.46
N GLY A 85 -4.06 31.96 11.37
CA GLY A 85 -4.28 32.79 10.19
C GLY A 85 -3.09 33.70 9.88
N MET A 86 -2.54 34.36 10.89
CA MET A 86 -1.33 35.17 10.75
C MET A 86 -0.09 34.32 10.45
N TRP A 87 -0.02 33.09 10.97
CA TRP A 87 1.07 32.17 10.65
C TRP A 87 1.04 31.73 9.18
N PHE A 88 -0.10 31.27 8.68
CA PHE A 88 -0.27 30.86 7.28
C PHE A 88 -0.06 32.02 6.30
N ARG A 89 -0.36 33.26 6.72
CA ARG A 89 -0.05 34.46 5.93
C ARG A 89 1.45 34.64 5.67
N GLU A 90 2.31 34.23 6.60
CA GLU A 90 3.77 34.29 6.38
C GLU A 90 4.24 33.27 5.33
N PHE A 91 3.58 32.12 5.20
CA PHE A 91 3.81 31.21 4.08
C PHE A 91 3.40 31.86 2.76
N ALA A 92 2.24 32.51 2.72
CA ALA A 92 1.79 33.22 1.52
C ALA A 92 2.77 34.34 1.10
N LEU A 93 3.29 35.12 2.05
CA LEU A 93 4.24 36.21 1.78
C LEU A 93 5.63 35.71 1.37
N ALA A 94 6.08 34.58 1.91
CA ALA A 94 7.37 34.01 1.57
C ALA A 94 7.37 33.27 0.22
N SER A 95 6.20 32.92 -0.29
CA SER A 95 6.02 32.18 -1.54
C SER A 95 6.25 33.08 -2.76
N ALA A 96 7.20 32.72 -3.63
CA ALA A 96 7.13 33.06 -5.06
C ALA A 96 6.21 32.01 -5.75
N PRO A 97 6.09 31.85 -7.09
CA PRO A 97 5.16 30.85 -7.63
C PRO A 97 5.37 29.43 -7.05
N ASP A 98 6.61 29.15 -6.62
CA ASP A 98 7.02 27.96 -5.87
C ASP A 98 7.71 28.33 -4.53
N LEU A 99 7.84 27.37 -3.60
CA LEU A 99 8.60 27.52 -2.34
C LEU A 99 9.87 26.67 -2.32
N ALA A 100 11.04 27.30 -2.23
CA ALA A 100 12.27 26.60 -1.88
C ALA A 100 12.35 26.34 -0.36
N THR A 101 13.28 25.48 0.06
CA THR A 101 13.55 25.22 1.49
C THR A 101 13.88 26.50 2.27
N ALA A 102 14.59 27.44 1.65
CA ALA A 102 14.89 28.74 2.26
C ALA A 102 13.63 29.59 2.49
N ASP A 103 12.66 29.54 1.58
CA ASP A 103 11.40 30.26 1.71
C ASP A 103 10.54 29.67 2.82
N LEU A 104 10.49 28.33 2.92
CA LEU A 104 9.83 27.61 4.02
C LEU A 104 10.46 27.99 5.37
N ALA A 105 11.79 27.96 5.48
CA ALA A 105 12.49 28.34 6.70
C ALA A 105 12.16 29.79 7.11
N ARG A 106 12.19 30.73 6.15
CA ARG A 106 11.81 32.13 6.39
C ARG A 106 10.36 32.28 6.82
N ALA A 107 9.42 31.62 6.14
CA ALA A 107 7.99 31.65 6.47
C ALA A 107 7.74 31.19 7.90
N VAL A 108 8.30 30.04 8.28
CA VAL A 108 8.06 29.44 9.60
C VAL A 108 8.72 30.25 10.71
N GLN A 109 9.91 30.81 10.48
CA GLN A 109 10.57 31.71 11.43
C GLN A 109 9.81 33.03 11.62
N ASN A 110 9.35 33.67 10.54
CA ASN A 110 8.55 34.88 10.63
C ASN A 110 7.22 34.60 11.34
N GLY A 111 6.60 33.49 10.98
CA GLY A 111 5.42 32.93 11.61
C GLY A 111 5.53 32.80 13.12
N LEU A 112 6.57 32.09 13.56
CA LEU A 112 6.92 31.93 14.96
C LEU A 112 7.04 33.28 15.67
N ARG A 113 7.82 34.22 15.12
CA ARG A 113 7.98 35.57 15.70
C ARG A 113 6.65 36.32 15.79
N THR A 114 5.81 36.21 14.77
CA THR A 114 4.48 36.83 14.74
C THR A 114 3.58 36.24 15.83
N VAL A 115 3.53 34.91 15.97
CA VAL A 115 2.74 34.23 17.01
C VAL A 115 3.26 34.53 18.41
N GLN A 116 4.58 34.54 18.63
CA GLN A 116 5.18 34.89 19.92
C GLN A 116 4.83 36.33 20.32
N ARG A 117 4.90 37.28 19.37
CA ARG A 117 4.55 38.69 19.61
C ARG A 117 3.07 38.88 19.93
N LEU A 118 2.18 38.26 19.16
CA LEU A 118 0.72 38.41 19.33
C LEU A 118 0.18 37.64 20.54
N GLY A 119 0.71 36.45 20.79
CA GLY A 119 0.29 35.58 21.90
C GLY A 119 1.07 35.81 23.20
N HIS A 120 2.11 36.64 23.19
CA HIS A 120 3.07 36.82 24.28
C HIS A 120 3.58 35.48 24.85
N ALA A 121 3.83 34.52 23.94
CA ALA A 121 4.16 33.14 24.25
C ALA A 121 5.62 32.82 23.91
N GLU A 122 6.23 31.95 24.70
CA GLU A 122 7.61 31.48 24.57
C GLU A 122 7.63 29.95 24.68
N VAL A 123 8.75 29.33 24.30
CA VAL A 123 8.95 27.90 24.53
C VAL A 123 8.91 27.64 26.04
N GLY A 124 8.21 26.59 26.45
CA GLY A 124 7.91 26.27 27.84
C GLY A 124 6.58 26.84 28.34
N HIS A 125 5.84 27.62 27.54
CA HIS A 125 4.55 28.20 27.95
C HIS A 125 3.35 27.28 27.74
N LYS A 126 3.55 26.09 27.14
CA LYS A 126 2.52 25.11 26.79
C LYS A 126 1.54 25.68 25.76
N THR A 127 2.07 26.00 24.58
CA THR A 127 1.30 26.56 23.46
C THR A 127 1.81 26.02 22.13
N MET A 128 1.17 26.40 21.02
CA MET A 128 1.67 26.11 19.66
C MET A 128 3.14 26.50 19.43
N VAL A 129 3.68 27.48 20.18
CA VAL A 129 5.09 27.90 20.12
C VAL A 129 6.04 26.74 20.43
N ASP A 130 5.66 25.82 21.31
CA ASP A 130 6.47 24.66 21.70
C ASP A 130 6.69 23.67 20.55
N ALA A 131 5.78 23.63 19.57
CA ALA A 131 5.96 22.87 18.33
C ALA A 131 6.55 23.72 17.20
N MET A 132 6.18 25.01 17.10
CA MET A 132 6.65 25.91 16.05
C MET A 132 8.16 26.18 16.14
N ALA A 133 8.68 26.42 17.35
CA ALA A 133 10.09 26.75 17.55
C ALA A 133 11.06 25.66 17.08
N PRO A 134 10.94 24.38 17.52
CA PRO A 134 11.81 23.32 17.04
C PRO A 134 11.63 23.04 15.54
N ALA A 135 10.41 23.20 14.99
CA ALA A 135 10.19 23.08 13.54
C ALA A 135 10.89 24.19 12.74
N ALA A 136 10.84 25.44 13.22
CA ALA A 136 11.52 26.58 12.61
C ALA A 136 13.04 26.40 12.60
N ASP A 137 13.61 25.89 13.69
CA ASP A 137 15.05 25.61 13.77
C ASP A 137 15.46 24.45 12.85
N ALA A 138 14.66 23.37 12.79
CA ALA A 138 14.90 22.26 11.88
C ALA A 138 14.92 22.69 10.41
N LEU A 139 13.99 23.57 10.00
CA LEU A 139 13.95 24.13 8.65
C LEU A 139 15.12 25.08 8.37
N ARG A 140 15.54 25.88 9.36
CA ARG A 140 16.73 26.74 9.26
C ARG A 140 17.97 25.92 8.94
N VAL A 141 18.22 24.87 9.74
CA VAL A 141 19.36 23.97 9.59
C VAL A 141 19.30 23.25 8.23
N ALA A 142 18.12 22.79 7.81
CA ALA A 142 17.94 22.15 6.51
C ALA A 142 18.20 23.11 5.35
N ALA A 143 17.78 24.37 5.46
CA ALA A 143 18.04 25.41 4.46
C ALA A 143 19.54 25.74 4.36
N GLU A 144 20.23 25.88 5.49
CA GLU A 144 21.69 26.09 5.55
C GLU A 144 22.46 24.91 4.93
N ALA A 145 21.96 23.69 5.10
CA ALA A 145 22.52 22.48 4.50
C ALA A 145 22.14 22.27 3.02
N GLY A 146 21.32 23.14 2.44
CA GLY A 146 20.85 23.01 1.05
C GLY A 146 19.93 21.80 0.81
N GLU A 147 19.24 21.32 1.84
CA GLU A 147 18.32 20.18 1.71
C GLU A 147 17.12 20.52 0.82
N ARG A 148 16.56 19.49 0.17
CA ARG A 148 15.33 19.60 -0.64
C ARG A 148 14.10 19.84 0.27
N PRO A 149 13.05 20.54 -0.19
CA PRO A 149 11.89 20.90 0.64
C PRO A 149 11.29 19.72 1.40
N ALA A 150 11.17 18.57 0.75
CA ALA A 150 10.69 17.33 1.33
C ALA A 150 11.50 16.81 2.53
N ALA A 151 12.82 16.82 2.42
CA ALA A 151 13.70 16.37 3.50
C ALA A 151 13.61 17.35 4.68
N ALA A 152 13.60 18.65 4.38
CA ALA A 152 13.44 19.71 5.35
C ALA A 152 12.09 19.62 6.10
N LEU A 153 10.99 19.38 5.38
CA LEU A 153 9.65 19.20 5.95
C LEU A 153 9.55 17.95 6.82
N ARG A 154 10.21 16.84 6.46
CA ARG A 154 10.30 15.65 7.34
C ARG A 154 11.05 15.95 8.64
N ARG A 155 12.14 16.72 8.58
CA ARG A 155 12.85 17.16 9.78
C ARG A 155 11.97 18.06 10.65
N ALA A 156 11.26 19.00 10.02
CA ALA A 156 10.30 19.88 10.68
C ALA A 156 9.17 19.09 11.36
N ALA A 157 8.62 18.06 10.71
CA ALA A 157 7.57 17.21 11.26
C ALA A 157 8.02 16.49 12.53
N ARG A 158 9.19 15.85 12.50
CA ARG A 158 9.77 15.18 13.69
C ARG A 158 10.02 16.16 14.84
N ALA A 159 10.53 17.36 14.51
CA ALA A 159 10.82 18.40 15.48
C ALA A 159 9.52 18.98 16.09
N ALA A 160 8.50 19.25 15.27
CA ALA A 160 7.18 19.71 15.70
C ALA A 160 6.48 18.67 16.58
N GLN A 161 6.54 17.38 16.21
CA GLN A 161 5.97 16.29 17.01
C GLN A 161 6.64 16.18 18.38
N THR A 162 7.98 16.26 18.42
CA THR A 162 8.74 16.26 19.68
C THR A 162 8.34 17.47 20.55
N GLY A 163 8.26 18.65 19.93
CA GLY A 163 7.81 19.88 20.59
C GLY A 163 6.39 19.78 21.16
N ALA A 164 5.44 19.28 20.37
CA ALA A 164 4.07 19.04 20.79
C ALA A 164 3.99 18.07 21.97
N ARG A 165 4.66 16.93 21.91
CA ARG A 165 4.69 15.95 23.02
C ARG A 165 5.28 16.56 24.30
N SER A 166 6.31 17.40 24.18
CA SER A 166 6.93 18.03 25.35
C SER A 166 5.95 18.87 26.18
N THR A 167 4.89 19.40 25.54
CA THR A 167 3.87 20.20 26.23
C THR A 167 3.11 19.42 27.29
N GLU A 168 3.02 18.09 27.20
CA GLU A 168 2.32 17.25 28.17
C GLU A 168 2.83 17.47 29.60
N ALA A 169 4.15 17.60 29.76
CA ALA A 169 4.80 17.80 31.06
C ALA A 169 4.79 19.26 31.55
N LEU A 170 4.33 20.21 30.74
CA LEU A 170 4.41 21.63 31.05
C LEU A 170 3.18 22.14 31.79
N LEU A 171 3.42 23.03 32.77
CA LEU A 171 2.39 23.88 33.34
C LEU A 171 2.11 25.05 32.40
N ALA A 172 0.85 25.23 32.02
CA ALA A 172 0.45 26.30 31.12
C ALA A 172 0.66 27.68 31.73
N ARG A 173 1.35 28.56 30.99
CA ARG A 173 1.57 29.97 31.38
C ARG A 173 0.79 30.96 30.52
N ARG A 174 0.28 30.51 29.37
CA ARG A 174 -0.50 31.30 28.41
C ARG A 174 -1.70 30.50 27.90
N GLY A 175 -2.61 31.20 27.21
CA GLY A 175 -3.80 30.59 26.61
C GLY A 175 -4.84 30.12 27.62
N ARG A 176 -5.90 29.49 27.13
CA ARG A 176 -7.00 28.98 27.98
C ARG A 176 -6.53 27.92 28.98
N ALA A 177 -5.49 27.16 28.63
CA ALA A 177 -4.85 26.21 29.53
C ALA A 177 -4.26 26.82 30.79
N SER A 178 -3.88 28.11 30.77
CA SER A 178 -3.41 28.78 31.99
C SER A 178 -4.52 28.96 33.05
N TYR A 179 -5.79 28.94 32.66
CA TYR A 179 -6.92 29.12 33.58
C TYR A 179 -7.27 27.85 34.38
N VAL A 180 -6.96 26.67 33.84
CA VAL A 180 -7.19 25.37 34.51
C VAL A 180 -6.05 24.94 35.43
N GLY A 181 -4.90 25.63 35.37
CA GLY A 181 -3.77 25.43 36.27
C GLY A 181 -3.13 24.04 36.17
N ALA A 182 -2.81 23.43 37.31
CA ALA A 182 -2.09 22.15 37.37
C ALA A 182 -2.84 20.98 36.67
N ARG A 183 -4.15 21.10 36.43
CA ARG A 183 -4.93 20.09 35.69
C ARG A 183 -4.55 19.97 34.22
N ALA A 184 -3.92 20.99 33.65
CA ALA A 184 -3.41 20.94 32.28
C ALA A 184 -2.12 20.10 32.16
N VAL A 185 -1.44 19.76 33.26
CA VAL A 185 -0.29 18.85 33.25
C VAL A 185 -0.79 17.43 32.97
N GLY A 186 -0.09 16.71 32.08
CA GLY A 186 -0.53 15.40 31.57
C GLY A 186 -1.48 15.49 30.37
N VAL A 187 -1.59 16.66 29.74
CA VAL A 187 -2.40 16.88 28.53
C VAL A 187 -1.53 17.57 27.48
N VAL A 188 -1.46 17.05 26.25
CA VAL A 188 -0.77 17.73 25.15
C VAL A 188 -1.55 18.99 24.75
N ASP A 189 -0.85 20.10 24.46
CA ASP A 189 -1.49 21.31 23.94
C ASP A 189 -2.09 21.06 22.54
N PRO A 190 -3.41 21.31 22.34
CA PRO A 190 -4.05 21.06 21.06
C PRO A 190 -3.52 21.96 19.94
N GLY A 191 -3.07 23.18 20.27
CA GLY A 191 -2.39 24.07 19.33
C GLY A 191 -1.07 23.49 18.83
N ALA A 192 -0.22 23.01 19.74
CA ALA A 192 1.04 22.35 19.41
C ALA A 192 0.81 21.04 18.63
N ARG A 193 -0.20 20.25 19.01
CA ARG A 193 -0.60 19.04 18.27
C ARG A 193 -1.00 19.37 16.84
N THR A 194 -1.73 20.46 16.62
CA THR A 194 -2.16 20.91 15.29
C THR A 194 -0.99 21.37 14.43
N VAL A 195 0.01 22.05 15.02
CA VAL A 195 1.26 22.39 14.32
C VAL A 195 2.01 21.12 13.91
N ALA A 196 2.08 20.10 14.78
CA ALA A 196 2.66 18.81 14.41
C ALA A 196 1.90 18.15 13.26
N LEU A 197 0.56 18.09 13.34
CA LEU A 197 -0.28 17.55 12.26
C LEU A 197 -0.05 18.28 10.94
N PHE A 198 0.08 19.61 10.95
CA PHE A 198 0.39 20.38 9.76
C PHE A 198 1.68 19.92 9.08
N PHE A 199 2.79 19.79 9.82
CA PHE A 199 4.05 19.32 9.23
C PHE A 199 4.04 17.82 8.91
N GLU A 200 3.35 16.98 9.68
CA GLU A 200 3.15 15.56 9.40
C GLU A 200 2.39 15.34 8.08
N SER A 201 1.50 16.26 7.72
CA SER A 201 0.76 16.27 6.45
C SER A 201 1.57 16.79 5.26
N ALA A 202 2.80 17.25 5.46
CA ALA A 202 3.62 17.81 4.40
C ALA A 202 4.01 16.75 3.35
N PRO A 203 4.06 17.11 2.06
CA PRO A 203 4.44 16.17 1.01
C PRO A 203 5.87 15.70 1.26
N VAL A 204 6.02 14.39 1.45
CA VAL A 204 7.31 13.73 1.71
C VAL A 204 8.12 13.55 0.43
N GLY A 205 8.23 14.59 -0.41
CA GLY A 205 9.09 14.54 -1.59
C GLY A 205 8.65 13.55 -2.62
N GLY A 206 7.42 13.73 -3.04
CA GLY A 206 6.99 13.62 -4.41
C GLY A 206 5.92 14.69 -4.58
N SER A 207 5.98 15.45 -5.67
CA SER A 207 4.79 16.18 -6.12
C SER A 207 3.58 15.25 -6.03
N PRO A 208 2.34 15.72 -5.81
CA PRO A 208 1.29 15.10 -6.57
C PRO A 208 1.67 15.41 -8.02
N ARG A 209 2.50 14.53 -8.63
CA ARG A 209 2.44 14.39 -10.08
C ARG A 209 0.96 14.30 -10.41
N PRO A 210 0.46 14.86 -11.52
CA PRO A 210 -0.94 14.65 -11.93
C PRO A 210 -1.28 13.20 -11.60
N ALA A 211 -2.15 12.98 -10.59
CA ALA A 211 -2.05 11.87 -9.64
C ALA A 211 -1.22 10.73 -10.23
N THR A 212 0.06 10.52 -9.84
CA THR A 212 0.92 9.50 -10.49
C THR A 212 0.05 8.30 -10.76
N ALA A 213 -0.23 8.06 -12.04
CA ALA A 213 -1.28 7.15 -12.42
C ALA A 213 -1.07 5.86 -11.63
N ARG A 214 -2.11 5.46 -10.88
CA ARG A 214 -2.01 4.46 -9.83
C ARG A 214 -1.24 3.26 -10.39
N LYS A 215 -0.18 2.85 -9.69
CA LYS A 215 0.67 1.74 -10.12
C LYS A 215 -0.02 0.41 -9.82
N VAL A 216 -0.20 -0.39 -10.87
CA VAL A 216 -0.91 -1.67 -10.83
C VAL A 216 0.08 -2.80 -11.07
N ILE A 217 0.28 -3.65 -10.07
CA ILE A 217 0.97 -4.92 -10.25
C ILE A 217 0.15 -5.79 -11.20
N VAL A 218 0.76 -6.15 -12.33
CA VAL A 218 0.26 -7.18 -13.22
C VAL A 218 1.05 -8.45 -12.95
N THR A 219 0.39 -9.46 -12.41
CA THR A 219 0.97 -10.79 -12.17
C THR A 219 0.68 -11.69 -13.37
N VAL A 220 1.69 -12.34 -13.92
CA VAL A 220 1.51 -13.41 -14.92
C VAL A 220 1.61 -14.78 -14.28
N ALA A 221 0.65 -15.66 -14.57
CA ALA A 221 0.65 -17.08 -14.20
C ALA A 221 0.78 -17.94 -15.46
N PRO A 222 2.01 -18.24 -15.92
CA PRO A 222 2.23 -18.66 -17.30
C PRO A 222 1.91 -20.13 -17.58
N THR A 223 1.82 -20.99 -16.56
CA THR A 223 1.80 -22.46 -16.73
C THR A 223 0.78 -23.21 -15.87
N GLY A 224 0.70 -22.94 -14.57
CA GLY A 224 -0.18 -23.66 -13.65
C GLY A 224 0.19 -25.10 -13.35
N GLY A 225 -0.73 -25.79 -12.67
CA GLY A 225 -0.61 -27.18 -12.21
C GLY A 225 -1.37 -28.23 -13.03
N PHE A 226 -2.22 -27.82 -13.99
CA PHE A 226 -3.22 -28.70 -14.62
C PHE A 226 -2.99 -28.99 -16.11
N LEU A 227 -2.65 -27.98 -16.90
CA LEU A 227 -2.56 -28.11 -18.36
C LEU A 227 -1.23 -28.70 -18.80
N THR A 228 -1.26 -29.42 -19.92
CA THR A 228 -0.11 -30.00 -20.62
C THR A 228 -0.08 -29.55 -22.09
N PRO A 229 1.05 -29.71 -22.80
CA PRO A 229 1.16 -29.39 -24.23
C PRO A 229 0.12 -30.11 -25.11
N ASP A 230 -0.35 -31.29 -24.69
CA ASP A 230 -1.41 -32.03 -25.40
C ASP A 230 -2.78 -31.34 -25.32
N THR A 231 -3.00 -30.57 -24.25
CA THR A 231 -4.28 -29.87 -23.98
C THR A 231 -4.24 -28.40 -24.34
N HIS A 232 -3.05 -27.80 -24.44
CA HIS A 232 -2.88 -26.39 -24.73
C HIS A 232 -1.55 -26.13 -25.47
N PRO A 233 -1.56 -25.65 -26.72
CA PRO A 233 -0.34 -25.60 -27.56
C PRO A 233 0.69 -24.56 -27.11
N TYR A 234 0.31 -23.61 -26.24
CA TYR A 234 1.18 -22.51 -25.79
C TYR A 234 1.55 -22.59 -24.32
N VAL A 235 1.22 -23.67 -23.61
CA VAL A 235 1.58 -23.79 -22.19
C VAL A 235 3.07 -24.13 -22.06
N PRO A 236 3.91 -23.24 -21.48
CA PRO A 236 5.31 -23.56 -21.22
C PRO A 236 5.39 -24.53 -20.05
N THR A 237 6.28 -25.53 -20.13
CA THR A 237 6.42 -26.51 -19.04
C THR A 237 7.86 -26.68 -18.59
N GLN A 238 8.82 -26.54 -19.50
CA GLN A 238 10.23 -26.70 -19.15
C GLN A 238 10.84 -25.37 -18.67
N PRO A 239 11.89 -25.40 -17.84
CA PRO A 239 12.45 -24.19 -17.24
C PRO A 239 12.84 -23.10 -18.24
N GLU A 240 13.45 -23.48 -19.36
CA GLU A 240 13.83 -22.55 -20.42
C GLU A 240 12.60 -21.91 -21.09
N GLU A 241 11.54 -22.69 -21.33
CA GLU A 241 10.29 -22.20 -21.91
C GLU A 241 9.57 -21.24 -20.96
N ILE A 242 9.50 -21.58 -19.67
CA ILE A 242 8.88 -20.75 -18.64
C ILE A 242 9.64 -19.43 -18.51
N ALA A 243 10.97 -19.46 -18.46
CA ALA A 243 11.77 -18.25 -18.34
C ALA A 243 11.64 -17.33 -19.57
N GLU A 244 11.57 -17.90 -20.77
CA GLU A 244 11.35 -17.14 -22.00
C GLU A 244 9.95 -16.51 -22.04
N GLU A 245 8.92 -17.26 -21.63
CA GLU A 245 7.55 -16.75 -21.57
C GLU A 245 7.39 -15.65 -20.53
N VAL A 246 8.00 -15.81 -19.34
CA VAL A 246 8.00 -14.77 -18.30
C VAL A 246 8.71 -13.52 -18.78
N HIS A 247 9.82 -13.64 -19.53
CA HIS A 247 10.50 -12.48 -20.09
C HIS A 247 9.63 -11.74 -21.12
N ARG A 248 8.92 -12.45 -22.00
CA ARG A 248 7.94 -11.84 -22.91
C ARG A 248 6.84 -11.08 -22.15
N CYS A 249 6.32 -11.68 -21.08
CA CYS A 249 5.31 -11.03 -20.25
C CYS A 249 5.86 -9.82 -19.49
N PHE A 250 7.11 -9.87 -19.04
CA PHE A 250 7.81 -8.74 -18.44
C PHE A 250 7.91 -7.57 -19.43
N ASP A 251 8.34 -7.82 -20.67
CA ASP A 251 8.41 -6.80 -21.73
C ASP A 251 7.02 -6.22 -22.05
N ALA A 252 5.96 -7.02 -21.92
CA ALA A 252 4.57 -6.60 -22.08
C ALA A 252 4.01 -5.80 -20.87
N GLY A 253 4.73 -5.73 -19.74
CA GLY A 253 4.35 -4.94 -18.56
C GLY A 253 4.01 -5.74 -17.30
N ALA A 254 4.29 -7.05 -17.25
CA ALA A 254 4.16 -7.83 -16.02
C ALA A 254 5.26 -7.47 -15.00
N ALA A 255 4.85 -7.30 -13.74
CA ALA A 255 5.74 -6.92 -12.64
C ALA A 255 6.06 -8.09 -11.70
N MET A 256 5.26 -9.15 -11.78
CA MET A 256 5.35 -10.34 -10.92
C MET A 256 4.98 -11.60 -11.71
N ALA A 257 5.62 -12.73 -11.40
CA ALA A 257 5.34 -14.03 -12.02
C ALA A 257 4.97 -15.07 -10.96
N ALA A 258 3.78 -15.66 -11.08
CA ALA A 258 3.31 -16.80 -10.28
C ALA A 258 3.68 -18.11 -11.01
N LEU A 259 4.57 -18.90 -10.39
CA LEU A 259 5.30 -19.97 -11.04
C LEU A 259 4.92 -21.33 -10.48
N HIS A 260 4.60 -22.25 -11.38
CA HIS A 260 4.58 -23.68 -11.12
C HIS A 260 5.77 -24.34 -11.84
N ALA A 261 6.34 -25.36 -11.22
CA ALA A 261 7.35 -26.21 -11.84
C ALA A 261 6.74 -27.48 -12.42
N ARG A 262 7.36 -27.98 -13.50
CA ARG A 262 6.98 -29.24 -14.16
C ARG A 262 8.17 -30.18 -14.23
N ARG A 263 7.86 -31.47 -14.25
CA ARG A 263 8.80 -32.55 -14.52
C ARG A 263 9.05 -32.65 -16.04
N PRO A 264 10.08 -33.40 -16.48
CA PRO A 264 10.33 -33.61 -17.91
C PRO A 264 9.16 -34.25 -18.68
N ASP A 265 8.27 -34.95 -17.97
CA ASP A 265 7.04 -35.53 -18.53
C ASP A 265 5.83 -34.58 -18.46
N HIS A 266 6.06 -33.29 -18.22
CA HIS A 266 5.06 -32.22 -18.08
C HIS A 266 4.15 -32.30 -16.85
N THR A 267 4.32 -33.28 -15.97
CA THR A 267 3.52 -33.38 -14.73
C THR A 267 4.00 -32.39 -13.66
N ALA A 268 3.13 -32.04 -12.71
CA ALA A 268 3.44 -31.05 -11.69
C ALA A 268 4.53 -31.52 -10.70
N THR A 269 5.31 -30.58 -10.20
CA THR A 269 6.25 -30.81 -9.09
C THR A 269 6.51 -29.52 -8.31
N CYS A 270 6.90 -29.67 -7.04
CA CYS A 270 7.44 -28.60 -6.21
C CYS A 270 8.94 -28.82 -5.93
N ASP A 271 9.66 -29.55 -6.80
CA ASP A 271 11.08 -29.80 -6.61
C ASP A 271 11.90 -28.49 -6.57
N PRO A 272 12.66 -28.21 -5.49
CA PRO A 272 13.42 -26.99 -5.34
C PRO A 272 14.47 -26.80 -6.44
N ALA A 273 15.05 -27.88 -6.97
CA ALA A 273 16.07 -27.80 -8.01
C ALA A 273 15.47 -27.28 -9.33
N VAL A 274 14.24 -27.70 -9.65
CA VAL A 274 13.52 -27.22 -10.84
C VAL A 274 13.14 -25.75 -10.66
N TYR A 275 12.59 -25.37 -9.50
CA TYR A 275 12.30 -23.97 -9.20
C TYR A 275 13.54 -23.07 -9.24
N ARG A 276 14.67 -23.49 -8.65
CA ARG A 276 15.92 -22.70 -8.71
C ARG A 276 16.41 -22.53 -10.14
N ARG A 277 16.25 -23.55 -11.00
CA ARG A 277 16.59 -23.44 -12.41
C ARG A 277 15.70 -22.42 -13.12
N ILE A 278 14.37 -22.49 -12.93
CA ILE A 278 13.41 -21.51 -13.48
C ILE A 278 13.76 -20.09 -13.00
N ASN A 279 13.90 -19.92 -11.68
CA ASN A 279 14.14 -18.63 -11.05
C ASN A 279 15.47 -18.00 -11.46
N GLY A 280 16.53 -18.81 -11.58
CA GLY A 280 17.83 -18.37 -12.10
C GLY A 280 17.73 -17.87 -13.54
N LEU A 281 17.11 -18.66 -14.43
CA LEU A 281 16.94 -18.28 -15.83
C LEU A 281 16.09 -17.00 -16.00
N ILE A 282 15.05 -16.81 -15.17
CA ILE A 282 14.28 -15.55 -15.19
C ILE A 282 15.13 -14.38 -14.73
N ARG A 283 15.90 -14.55 -13.64
CA ARG A 283 16.77 -13.52 -13.08
C ARG A 283 17.90 -13.07 -14.02
N GLU A 284 18.37 -13.95 -14.89
CA GLU A 284 19.32 -13.63 -15.98
C GLU A 284 18.68 -12.70 -17.04
N ARG A 285 17.35 -12.73 -17.20
CA ARG A 285 16.63 -12.05 -18.30
C ARG A 285 15.94 -10.77 -17.85
N CYS A 286 15.34 -10.76 -16.67
CA CYS A 286 14.61 -9.61 -16.17
C CYS A 286 14.58 -9.52 -14.63
N ASP A 287 13.99 -8.43 -14.14
CA ASP A 287 13.90 -8.12 -12.71
C ASP A 287 12.53 -8.40 -12.09
N ILE A 288 11.70 -9.21 -12.74
CA ILE A 288 10.34 -9.50 -12.29
C ILE A 288 10.32 -10.13 -10.88
N VAL A 289 9.32 -9.79 -10.06
CA VAL A 289 9.14 -10.40 -8.73
C VAL A 289 8.73 -11.86 -8.91
N LEU A 290 9.44 -12.79 -8.25
CA LEU A 290 9.15 -14.22 -8.34
C LEU A 290 8.21 -14.65 -7.22
N ASN A 291 7.19 -15.43 -7.60
CA ASN A 291 6.26 -16.09 -6.70
C ASN A 291 6.21 -17.59 -7.03
N ASN A 292 6.76 -18.45 -6.17
CA ASN A 292 6.67 -19.90 -6.39
C ASN A 292 5.40 -20.47 -5.76
N SER A 293 4.77 -21.41 -6.45
CA SER A 293 3.59 -22.08 -5.92
C SER A 293 3.95 -23.06 -4.80
N THR A 294 3.18 -22.96 -3.71
CA THR A 294 3.05 -24.06 -2.73
C THR A 294 1.66 -24.71 -2.79
N GLY A 295 0.79 -24.29 -3.71
CA GLY A 295 -0.51 -24.94 -3.96
C GLY A 295 -0.35 -26.34 -4.57
N GLY A 296 0.71 -26.54 -5.36
CA GLY A 296 1.10 -27.85 -5.89
C GLY A 296 0.61 -28.13 -7.30
N GLY A 297 -0.06 -29.26 -7.50
CA GLY A 297 -0.65 -29.62 -8.80
C GLY A 297 -1.40 -30.94 -8.75
N ALA A 298 -2.13 -31.24 -9.83
CA ALA A 298 -3.04 -32.38 -9.90
C ALA A 298 -2.43 -33.63 -10.57
N SER A 299 -1.10 -33.70 -10.66
CA SER A 299 -0.37 -34.78 -11.32
C SER A 299 1.05 -34.93 -10.75
N GLY A 300 1.80 -35.92 -11.24
CA GLY A 300 3.23 -36.06 -10.94
C GLY A 300 3.51 -36.52 -9.51
N ASP A 301 4.58 -35.99 -8.92
CA ASP A 301 4.93 -36.27 -7.52
C ASP A 301 4.07 -35.50 -6.51
N MET A 302 3.24 -34.57 -6.99
CA MET A 302 2.31 -33.81 -6.15
C MET A 302 1.08 -34.60 -5.73
N VAL A 303 0.81 -35.77 -6.30
CA VAL A 303 -0.38 -36.58 -6.00
C VAL A 303 0.03 -37.89 -5.34
N ARG A 304 -0.53 -38.18 -4.17
CA ARG A 304 -0.43 -39.49 -3.52
C ARG A 304 -1.80 -40.05 -3.21
N ARG A 305 -1.86 -41.37 -3.01
CA ARG A 305 -3.08 -42.08 -2.59
C ARG A 305 -2.97 -42.46 -1.11
N THR A 306 -4.00 -42.18 -0.33
CA THR A 306 -4.11 -42.61 1.07
C THR A 306 -4.53 -44.09 1.15
N ALA A 307 -4.48 -44.67 2.35
CA ALA A 307 -4.79 -46.09 2.57
C ALA A 307 -6.24 -46.47 2.22
N ASP A 308 -7.17 -45.53 2.34
CA ASP A 308 -8.58 -45.66 1.96
C ASP A 308 -8.84 -45.39 0.46
N GLY A 309 -7.79 -45.09 -0.30
CA GLY A 309 -7.87 -44.86 -1.74
C GLY A 309 -8.11 -43.41 -2.16
N THR A 310 -8.27 -42.47 -1.23
CA THR A 310 -8.45 -41.04 -1.56
C THR A 310 -7.20 -40.47 -2.23
N LEU A 311 -7.37 -39.71 -3.31
CA LEU A 311 -6.27 -38.95 -3.92
C LEU A 311 -6.10 -37.65 -3.14
N VAL A 312 -4.86 -37.35 -2.73
CA VAL A 312 -4.54 -36.14 -1.98
C VAL A 312 -3.35 -35.41 -2.59
N VAL A 313 -3.33 -34.08 -2.49
CA VAL A 313 -2.13 -33.30 -2.79
C VAL A 313 -1.10 -33.57 -1.69
N ASP A 314 0.11 -33.96 -2.07
CA ASP A 314 1.18 -34.31 -1.15
C ASP A 314 1.71 -33.07 -0.42
N TRP A 315 1.47 -33.02 0.90
CA TRP A 315 1.87 -31.92 1.76
C TRP A 315 3.39 -31.73 1.84
N ASP A 316 4.13 -32.83 1.92
CA ASP A 316 5.59 -32.77 2.07
C ASP A 316 6.22 -32.23 0.79
N GLN A 317 5.65 -32.56 -0.38
CA GLN A 317 6.07 -31.95 -1.64
C GLN A 317 5.73 -30.46 -1.71
N ARG A 318 4.53 -30.04 -1.28
CA ARG A 318 4.14 -28.61 -1.29
C ARG A 318 5.12 -27.73 -0.52
N LEU A 319 5.58 -28.18 0.65
CA LEU A 319 6.55 -27.44 1.47
C LEU A 319 7.89 -27.21 0.76
N ARG A 320 8.29 -28.11 -0.14
CA ARG A 320 9.56 -27.99 -0.89
C ARG A 320 9.57 -26.78 -1.83
N GLY A 321 8.41 -26.28 -2.27
CA GLY A 321 8.32 -25.09 -3.13
C GLY A 321 8.99 -23.85 -2.52
N LEU A 322 8.98 -23.74 -1.19
CA LEU A 322 9.61 -22.67 -0.42
C LEU A 322 11.14 -22.60 -0.60
N ASP A 323 11.77 -23.73 -0.94
CA ASP A 323 13.22 -23.83 -1.10
C ASP A 323 13.70 -23.46 -2.51
N GLY A 324 12.78 -23.02 -3.38
CA GLY A 324 13.05 -22.58 -4.75
C GLY A 324 13.67 -21.18 -4.84
N GLY A 325 13.73 -20.42 -3.74
CA GLY A 325 14.42 -19.13 -3.66
C GLY A 325 13.70 -17.97 -4.33
N ALA A 326 12.36 -17.94 -4.27
CA ALA A 326 11.53 -16.82 -4.71
C ALA A 326 11.29 -15.82 -3.59
N GLU A 327 11.01 -14.55 -3.94
CA GLU A 327 10.67 -13.49 -2.99
C GLU A 327 9.32 -13.73 -2.30
N THR A 328 8.36 -14.28 -3.03
CA THR A 328 7.04 -14.64 -2.49
C THR A 328 6.69 -16.10 -2.82
N CYS A 329 5.71 -16.64 -2.11
CA CYS A 329 5.13 -17.95 -2.42
C CYS A 329 3.62 -17.94 -2.17
N THR A 330 2.85 -18.66 -2.99
CA THR A 330 1.40 -18.81 -2.77
C THR A 330 1.15 -19.58 -1.47
N LEU A 331 0.10 -19.20 -0.75
CA LEU A 331 -0.35 -19.81 0.49
C LEU A 331 -1.83 -20.18 0.35
N ASP A 332 -2.06 -21.41 -0.09
CA ASP A 332 -3.39 -22.01 -0.21
C ASP A 332 -3.79 -22.60 1.15
N GLY A 333 -4.35 -21.75 2.00
CA GLY A 333 -4.65 -22.01 3.40
C GLY A 333 -5.99 -22.68 3.67
N PHE A 334 -6.41 -23.67 2.89
CA PHE A 334 -7.75 -24.24 3.00
C PHE A 334 -7.81 -25.75 2.70
N THR A 335 -8.92 -26.36 3.12
CA THR A 335 -9.25 -27.75 2.79
C THR A 335 -10.42 -27.81 1.82
N ALA A 336 -10.21 -28.43 0.66
CA ALA A 336 -11.22 -28.57 -0.38
C ALA A 336 -10.91 -29.74 -1.32
N TYR A 337 -11.94 -30.28 -1.97
CA TYR A 337 -11.74 -31.14 -3.14
C TYR A 337 -11.59 -30.30 -4.41
N ALA A 338 -10.59 -30.64 -5.22
CA ALA A 338 -10.44 -30.18 -6.58
C ALA A 338 -10.88 -31.28 -7.56
N THR A 339 -11.63 -30.92 -8.60
CA THR A 339 -11.95 -31.81 -9.72
C THR A 339 -10.77 -31.82 -10.67
N ALA A 340 -10.12 -32.98 -10.80
CA ALA A 340 -9.01 -33.20 -11.72
C ALA A 340 -9.38 -34.30 -12.75
N PRO A 341 -8.63 -34.44 -13.86
CA PRO A 341 -8.86 -35.51 -14.83
C PRO A 341 -8.83 -36.92 -14.22
N ALA A 342 -8.04 -37.11 -13.15
CA ALA A 342 -7.92 -38.37 -12.42
C ALA A 342 -9.04 -38.60 -11.36
N GLY A 343 -9.98 -37.67 -11.22
CA GLY A 343 -11.06 -37.69 -10.23
C GLY A 343 -10.94 -36.57 -9.20
N GLU A 344 -11.65 -36.73 -8.08
CA GLU A 344 -11.59 -35.81 -6.94
C GLU A 344 -10.24 -35.91 -6.24
N LEU A 345 -9.58 -34.76 -6.06
CA LEU A 345 -8.28 -34.62 -5.41
C LEU A 345 -8.44 -33.75 -4.17
N LEU A 346 -8.19 -34.32 -2.99
CA LEU A 346 -8.28 -33.59 -1.72
C LEU A 346 -7.03 -32.73 -1.50
N MET A 347 -7.25 -31.43 -1.38
CA MET A 347 -6.27 -30.50 -0.85
C MET A 347 -6.43 -30.44 0.67
N ASP A 348 -5.62 -31.18 1.41
CA ASP A 348 -5.72 -31.31 2.87
C ASP A 348 -4.82 -30.28 3.58
N THR A 349 -5.35 -29.07 3.80
CA THR A 349 -4.68 -27.97 4.52
C THR A 349 -5.49 -27.47 5.72
N PRO A 350 -5.65 -28.27 6.79
CA PRO A 350 -6.24 -27.80 8.05
C PRO A 350 -5.44 -26.64 8.68
N PRO A 351 -6.04 -25.88 9.61
CA PRO A 351 -5.40 -24.72 10.24
C PRO A 351 -4.01 -24.97 10.84
N SER A 352 -3.70 -26.20 11.29
CA SER A 352 -2.38 -26.57 11.77
C SER A 352 -1.31 -26.52 10.68
N LYS A 353 -1.64 -26.97 9.46
CA LYS A 353 -0.78 -26.91 8.29
C LYS A 353 -0.65 -25.49 7.75
N VAL A 354 -1.73 -24.70 7.80
CA VAL A 354 -1.68 -23.26 7.45
C VAL A 354 -0.68 -22.53 8.35
N ARG A 355 -0.73 -22.75 9.67
CA ARG A 355 0.26 -22.22 10.63
C ARG A 355 1.68 -22.69 10.32
N GLN A 356 1.86 -23.97 10.04
CA GLN A 356 3.18 -24.53 9.69
C GLN A 356 3.76 -23.83 8.45
N LEU A 357 2.95 -23.64 7.41
CA LEU A 357 3.36 -23.00 6.17
C LEU A 357 3.72 -21.52 6.37
N ALA A 358 2.86 -20.76 7.06
CA ALA A 358 3.12 -19.35 7.37
C ALA A 358 4.39 -19.17 8.22
N LEU A 359 4.62 -20.02 9.23
CA LEU A 359 5.86 -20.01 10.01
C LEU A 359 7.08 -20.32 9.13
N SER A 360 6.99 -21.32 8.27
CA SER A 360 8.08 -21.73 7.38
C SER A 360 8.45 -20.61 6.39
N MET A 361 7.44 -19.92 5.86
CA MET A 361 7.64 -18.74 5.00
C MET A 361 8.35 -17.63 5.77
N ARG A 362 7.90 -17.29 6.99
CA ARG A 362 8.52 -16.27 7.83
C ARG A 362 9.98 -16.61 8.18
N GLU A 363 10.26 -17.85 8.57
CA GLU A 363 11.63 -18.30 8.88
C GLU A 363 12.57 -18.22 7.68
N LYS A 364 12.05 -18.40 6.47
CA LYS A 364 12.80 -18.32 5.22
C LYS A 364 12.83 -16.91 4.62
N GLY A 365 12.15 -15.93 5.22
CA GLY A 365 12.02 -14.58 4.66
C GLY A 365 11.21 -14.52 3.37
N VAL A 366 10.35 -15.50 3.13
CA VAL A 366 9.44 -15.57 1.97
C VAL A 366 8.13 -14.88 2.33
N LYS A 367 7.66 -13.97 1.47
CA LYS A 367 6.37 -13.30 1.70
C LYS A 367 5.20 -14.19 1.24
N PRO A 368 4.18 -14.43 2.06
CA PRO A 368 2.99 -15.19 1.63
C PRO A 368 2.13 -14.36 0.67
N GLU A 369 1.68 -14.99 -0.42
CA GLU A 369 0.49 -14.56 -1.17
C GLU A 369 -0.69 -15.43 -0.74
N TRP A 370 -1.64 -14.86 0.01
CA TRP A 370 -2.79 -15.60 0.54
C TRP A 370 -3.80 -15.88 -0.57
N GLU A 371 -4.01 -17.15 -0.91
CA GLU A 371 -4.95 -17.58 -1.95
C GLU A 371 -6.36 -17.76 -1.36
N VAL A 372 -7.27 -16.85 -1.71
CA VAL A 372 -8.60 -16.71 -1.12
C VAL A 372 -9.68 -17.01 -2.16
N PHE A 373 -10.47 -18.04 -1.89
CA PHE A 373 -11.52 -18.51 -2.80
C PHE A 373 -12.94 -18.20 -2.31
N ASN A 374 -13.09 -17.85 -1.02
CA ASN A 374 -14.37 -17.49 -0.40
C ASN A 374 -14.16 -16.63 0.88
N PRO A 375 -15.23 -16.04 1.43
CA PRO A 375 -15.15 -15.19 2.62
C PRO A 375 -14.59 -15.86 3.89
N ALA A 376 -14.78 -17.18 4.06
CA ALA A 376 -14.29 -17.88 5.25
C ALA A 376 -12.76 -17.80 5.33
N HIS A 377 -12.07 -17.93 4.19
CA HIS A 377 -10.61 -17.83 4.12
C HIS A 377 -10.09 -16.48 4.63
N LEU A 378 -10.84 -15.39 4.44
CA LEU A 378 -10.47 -14.06 4.92
C LEU A 378 -10.71 -13.90 6.42
N VAL A 379 -11.92 -14.26 6.88
CA VAL A 379 -12.35 -13.95 8.25
C VAL A 379 -11.86 -14.95 9.29
N GLN A 380 -11.41 -16.13 8.86
CA GLN A 380 -10.82 -17.15 9.72
C GLN A 380 -9.30 -17.16 9.48
N GLU A 381 -8.82 -17.74 8.39
CA GLU A 381 -7.39 -18.01 8.21
C GLU A 381 -6.54 -16.75 8.10
N VAL A 382 -6.84 -15.84 7.16
CA VAL A 382 -6.04 -14.63 6.96
C VAL A 382 -6.12 -13.72 8.20
N ALA A 383 -7.32 -13.43 8.69
CA ALA A 383 -7.51 -12.55 9.84
C ALA A 383 -6.87 -13.10 11.12
N GLU A 384 -7.07 -14.38 11.46
CA GLU A 384 -6.52 -14.95 12.68
C GLU A 384 -4.98 -15.02 12.65
N LEU A 385 -4.40 -15.44 11.52
CA LEU A 385 -2.95 -15.63 11.42
C LEU A 385 -2.18 -14.31 11.33
N THR A 386 -2.73 -13.32 10.61
CA THR A 386 -2.14 -11.97 10.59
C THR A 386 -2.23 -11.30 11.96
N ALA A 387 -3.37 -11.40 12.66
CA ALA A 387 -3.51 -10.88 14.02
C ALA A 387 -2.56 -11.59 15.03
N ALA A 388 -2.27 -12.87 14.81
CA ALA A 388 -1.32 -13.62 15.63
C ALA A 388 0.16 -13.44 15.23
N GLY A 389 0.47 -12.57 14.25
CA GLY A 389 1.84 -12.23 13.86
C GLY A 389 2.57 -13.30 13.03
N TYR A 390 1.82 -14.14 12.30
CA TYR A 390 2.40 -15.11 11.36
C TYR A 390 2.82 -14.48 10.03
N ASP A 391 2.31 -13.29 9.71
CA ASP A 391 2.68 -12.48 8.56
C ASP A 391 2.72 -10.99 8.98
N SER A 392 3.33 -10.13 8.16
CA SER A 392 3.50 -8.70 8.43
C SER A 392 3.05 -7.87 7.22
N THR A 393 2.44 -6.72 7.50
CA THR A 393 1.98 -5.79 6.46
C THR A 393 3.12 -5.35 5.54
N PRO A 394 2.84 -5.10 4.24
CA PRO A 394 1.53 -5.27 3.59
C PRO A 394 1.16 -6.75 3.40
N TYR A 395 -0.11 -7.13 3.56
CA TYR A 395 -0.56 -8.51 3.36
C TYR A 395 -0.91 -8.73 1.89
N LEU A 396 -0.19 -9.59 1.18
CA LEU A 396 -0.51 -9.88 -0.22
C LEU A 396 -1.63 -10.91 -0.28
N VAL A 397 -2.80 -10.54 -0.81
CA VAL A 397 -3.98 -11.40 -0.87
C VAL A 397 -4.46 -11.54 -2.32
N ASN A 398 -4.47 -12.76 -2.85
CA ASN A 398 -5.06 -13.06 -4.14
C ASN A 398 -6.52 -13.52 -3.97
N LEU A 399 -7.46 -12.76 -4.52
CA LEU A 399 -8.88 -13.10 -4.55
C LEU A 399 -9.17 -13.90 -5.82
N VAL A 400 -9.32 -15.22 -5.68
CA VAL A 400 -9.52 -16.16 -6.79
C VAL A 400 -11.00 -16.44 -7.00
N LEU A 401 -11.51 -16.05 -8.17
CA LEU A 401 -12.91 -16.14 -8.54
C LEU A 401 -13.08 -16.90 -9.86
N GLY A 402 -14.22 -17.57 -10.02
CA GLY A 402 -14.54 -18.33 -11.24
C GLY A 402 -14.11 -19.80 -11.17
N MET A 403 -13.45 -20.23 -10.10
CA MET A 403 -12.97 -21.61 -9.93
C MET A 403 -13.98 -22.58 -9.29
N HIS A 404 -15.22 -22.15 -9.02
CA HIS A 404 -16.30 -22.95 -8.40
C HIS A 404 -16.68 -24.25 -9.15
N GLY A 405 -16.32 -24.40 -10.43
CA GLY A 405 -16.46 -25.66 -11.15
C GLY A 405 -15.29 -26.65 -10.95
N THR A 406 -14.15 -26.15 -10.46
CA THR A 406 -12.91 -26.91 -10.25
C THR A 406 -12.65 -27.15 -8.77
N PHE A 407 -12.81 -26.15 -7.91
CA PHE A 407 -12.57 -26.25 -6.48
C PHE A 407 -13.88 -26.17 -5.69
N GLN A 408 -14.08 -27.13 -4.81
CA GLN A 408 -15.11 -27.08 -3.79
C GLN A 408 -14.90 -25.82 -2.93
N ASN A 409 -15.99 -25.13 -2.61
CA ASN A 409 -16.02 -23.88 -1.82
C ASN A 409 -15.40 -22.66 -2.52
N ALA A 410 -14.97 -22.75 -3.78
CA ALA A 410 -14.63 -21.56 -4.56
C ALA A 410 -15.89 -20.82 -5.01
N MET A 411 -15.77 -19.50 -5.17
CA MET A 411 -16.89 -18.65 -5.57
C MET A 411 -16.84 -18.30 -7.06
N PRO A 412 -18.00 -18.16 -7.74
CA PRO A 412 -18.06 -17.55 -9.05
C PRO A 412 -17.68 -16.06 -8.97
N TYR A 413 -17.23 -15.49 -10.08
CA TYR A 413 -17.18 -14.04 -10.19
C TYR A 413 -18.60 -13.47 -10.31
N THR A 414 -18.93 -12.54 -9.42
CA THR A 414 -19.96 -11.53 -9.66
C THR A 414 -19.46 -10.22 -9.04
N PRO A 415 -19.93 -9.04 -9.50
CA PRO A 415 -19.55 -7.78 -8.87
C PRO A 415 -19.83 -7.76 -7.36
N ARG A 416 -20.95 -8.33 -6.91
CA ARG A 416 -21.31 -8.39 -5.48
C ARG A 416 -20.35 -9.27 -4.67
N ILE A 417 -19.93 -10.41 -5.21
CA ILE A 417 -19.00 -11.32 -4.53
C ILE A 417 -17.63 -10.65 -4.40
N LEU A 418 -17.09 -10.06 -5.48
CA LEU A 418 -15.80 -9.39 -5.42
C LEU A 418 -15.83 -8.22 -4.43
N GLN A 419 -16.84 -7.35 -4.50
CA GLN A 419 -17.01 -6.25 -3.53
C GLN A 419 -17.02 -6.76 -2.09
N HIS A 420 -17.80 -7.82 -1.83
CA HIS A 420 -17.90 -8.38 -0.49
C HIS A 420 -16.56 -8.95 0.02
N LEU A 421 -15.77 -9.61 -0.83
CA LEU A 421 -14.44 -10.07 -0.46
C LEU A 421 -13.49 -8.90 -0.16
N VAL A 422 -13.54 -7.83 -0.97
CA VAL A 422 -12.75 -6.61 -0.73
C VAL A 422 -13.12 -5.94 0.59
N ASP A 423 -14.41 -5.87 0.93
CA ASP A 423 -14.89 -5.30 2.20
C ASP A 423 -14.41 -6.09 3.44
N LEU A 424 -14.05 -7.37 3.26
CA LEU A 424 -13.57 -8.26 4.33
C LEU A 424 -12.04 -8.31 4.45
N LEU A 425 -11.30 -7.65 3.56
CA LEU A 425 -9.85 -7.64 3.61
C LEU A 425 -9.35 -7.01 4.92
N PRO A 426 -8.31 -7.57 5.56
CA PRO A 426 -7.72 -6.96 6.74
C PRO A 426 -7.03 -5.63 6.39
N ALA A 427 -6.95 -4.73 7.38
CA ALA A 427 -6.24 -3.46 7.21
C ALA A 427 -4.77 -3.70 6.84
N GLY A 428 -4.28 -2.99 5.81
CA GLY A 428 -2.93 -3.18 5.27
C GLY A 428 -2.81 -4.30 4.23
N ALA A 429 -3.92 -4.90 3.80
CA ALA A 429 -3.93 -5.80 2.65
C ALA A 429 -3.66 -5.04 1.34
N VAL A 430 -2.85 -5.67 0.50
CA VAL A 430 -2.66 -5.36 -0.92
C VAL A 430 -3.27 -6.53 -1.68
N PHE A 431 -4.41 -6.31 -2.33
CA PHE A 431 -5.11 -7.41 -3.00
C PHE A 431 -4.84 -7.43 -4.50
N THR A 432 -4.67 -8.64 -5.03
CA THR A 432 -4.74 -8.95 -6.45
C THR A 432 -6.01 -9.74 -6.72
N ALA A 433 -6.62 -9.59 -7.89
CA ALA A 433 -7.73 -10.42 -8.31
C ALA A 433 -7.30 -11.39 -9.40
N THR A 434 -7.74 -12.64 -9.28
CA THR A 434 -7.70 -13.67 -10.32
C THR A 434 -9.13 -14.01 -10.69
N VAL A 435 -9.48 -13.88 -11.97
CA VAL A 435 -10.84 -14.18 -12.45
C VAL A 435 -10.75 -15.15 -13.61
N CYS A 436 -11.19 -16.38 -13.39
CA CYS A 436 -11.14 -17.46 -14.36
C CYS A 436 -12.38 -17.47 -15.26
N GLY A 437 -12.20 -17.86 -16.52
CA GLY A 437 -13.27 -18.02 -17.51
C GLY A 437 -13.72 -16.72 -18.18
N ALA A 438 -14.92 -16.75 -18.78
CA ALA A 438 -15.40 -15.71 -19.70
C ALA A 438 -15.52 -14.30 -19.10
N GLU A 439 -15.59 -14.18 -17.77
CA GLU A 439 -15.72 -12.91 -17.06
C GLU A 439 -14.38 -12.27 -16.68
N GLN A 440 -13.23 -12.87 -17.06
CA GLN A 440 -11.89 -12.39 -16.66
C GLN A 440 -11.73 -10.88 -16.81
N ILE A 441 -11.88 -10.33 -18.02
CA ILE A 441 -11.66 -8.89 -18.25
C ILE A 441 -12.65 -8.03 -17.46
N ARG A 442 -13.93 -8.42 -17.38
CA ARG A 442 -14.93 -7.66 -16.58
C ARG A 442 -14.58 -7.65 -15.11
N GLY A 443 -14.14 -8.79 -14.58
CA GLY A 443 -13.77 -8.93 -13.18
C GLY A 443 -12.46 -8.25 -12.81
N LEU A 444 -11.44 -8.34 -13.66
CA LEU A 444 -10.17 -7.64 -13.47
C LEU A 444 -10.35 -6.13 -13.58
N THR A 445 -11.12 -5.63 -14.55
CA THR A 445 -11.49 -4.20 -14.63
C THR A 445 -12.21 -3.74 -13.36
N HIS A 446 -13.14 -4.54 -12.84
CA HIS A 446 -13.81 -4.23 -11.58
C HIS A 446 -12.82 -4.20 -10.40
N ALA A 447 -11.89 -5.15 -10.32
CA ALA A 447 -10.85 -5.15 -9.29
C ALA A 447 -9.97 -3.88 -9.34
N LEU A 448 -9.61 -3.41 -10.54
CA LEU A 448 -8.87 -2.15 -10.72
C LEU A 448 -9.64 -0.96 -10.13
N LEU A 449 -10.95 -0.87 -10.39
CA LEU A 449 -11.81 0.20 -9.85
C LEU A 449 -11.94 0.15 -8.33
N LEU A 450 -11.87 -1.04 -7.73
CA LEU A 450 -11.85 -1.24 -6.27
C LEU A 450 -10.47 -1.01 -5.64
N GLY A 451 -9.49 -0.61 -6.44
CA GLY A 451 -8.15 -0.36 -5.95
C GLY A 451 -7.34 -1.64 -5.72
N GLY A 452 -7.56 -2.67 -6.53
CA GLY A 452 -6.78 -3.90 -6.57
C GLY A 452 -5.67 -3.92 -7.61
N HIS A 453 -4.98 -5.06 -7.63
CA HIS A 453 -4.03 -5.51 -8.65
C HIS A 453 -4.64 -6.67 -9.44
N VAL A 454 -3.96 -7.14 -10.49
CA VAL A 454 -4.56 -8.10 -11.42
C VAL A 454 -3.59 -9.24 -11.74
N ARG A 455 -4.15 -10.44 -11.90
CA ARG A 455 -3.44 -11.64 -12.35
C ARG A 455 -4.08 -12.20 -13.62
N VAL A 456 -3.23 -12.52 -14.61
CA VAL A 456 -3.62 -13.10 -15.91
C VAL A 456 -2.65 -14.23 -16.29
N GLY A 457 -3.03 -15.05 -17.28
CA GLY A 457 -2.16 -16.08 -17.80
C GLY A 457 -2.92 -17.36 -18.17
N ILE A 458 -2.22 -18.26 -18.86
CA ILE A 458 -2.73 -19.56 -19.32
C ILE A 458 -3.18 -20.41 -18.12
N GLU A 459 -2.53 -20.27 -16.96
CA GLU A 459 -2.94 -20.97 -15.74
C GLU A 459 -4.40 -20.67 -15.36
N ASP A 460 -4.80 -19.40 -15.45
CA ASP A 460 -6.07 -18.92 -14.91
C ASP A 460 -7.16 -18.84 -15.99
N ASN A 461 -6.79 -18.51 -17.23
CA ASN A 461 -7.71 -18.37 -18.35
C ASN A 461 -7.08 -18.84 -19.69
N PRO A 462 -6.97 -20.15 -19.91
CA PRO A 462 -6.27 -20.73 -21.06
C PRO A 462 -6.97 -20.51 -22.40
N PHE A 463 -8.28 -20.27 -22.42
CA PHE A 463 -9.03 -20.18 -23.66
C PHE A 463 -9.87 -18.90 -23.74
N THR A 464 -10.06 -18.37 -24.95
CA THR A 464 -11.04 -17.31 -25.22
C THR A 464 -12.46 -17.82 -24.95
N PRO A 465 -13.47 -16.93 -24.83
CA PRO A 465 -14.87 -17.36 -24.81
C PRO A 465 -15.31 -18.16 -26.05
N ALA A 466 -14.58 -18.04 -27.17
CA ALA A 466 -14.80 -18.82 -28.38
C ALA A 466 -14.09 -20.20 -28.37
N GLY A 467 -13.32 -20.51 -27.32
CA GLY A 467 -12.59 -21.76 -27.17
C GLY A 467 -11.20 -21.78 -27.82
N GLU A 468 -10.69 -20.63 -28.25
CA GLU A 468 -9.37 -20.52 -28.88
C GLU A 468 -8.26 -20.41 -27.82
N PRO A 469 -7.10 -21.07 -27.99
CA PRO A 469 -6.00 -21.01 -27.02
C PRO A 469 -5.40 -19.60 -26.88
N HIS A 470 -5.26 -19.10 -25.65
CA HIS A 470 -4.60 -17.82 -25.34
C HIS A 470 -3.08 -17.95 -25.22
N ARG A 471 -2.35 -16.85 -25.43
CA ARG A 471 -0.93 -16.72 -25.05
C ARG A 471 -0.79 -15.83 -23.82
N ASN A 472 0.28 -15.99 -23.01
CA ASN A 472 0.40 -15.16 -21.81
C ASN A 472 0.70 -13.70 -22.15
N ALA A 473 1.64 -13.44 -23.06
CA ALA A 473 2.02 -12.08 -23.45
C ALA A 473 0.81 -11.28 -23.97
N GLU A 474 -0.03 -11.87 -24.82
CA GLU A 474 -1.25 -11.23 -25.33
C GLU A 474 -2.25 -10.89 -24.22
N GLN A 475 -2.39 -11.75 -23.20
CA GLN A 475 -3.22 -11.46 -22.03
C GLN A 475 -2.66 -10.30 -21.20
N VAL A 476 -1.33 -10.24 -21.00
CA VAL A 476 -0.65 -9.14 -20.30
C VAL A 476 -0.83 -7.83 -21.07
N GLU A 477 -0.54 -7.81 -22.37
CA GLU A 477 -0.74 -6.63 -23.22
C GLU A 477 -2.17 -6.12 -23.17
N HIS A 478 -3.15 -7.04 -23.16
CA HIS A 478 -4.56 -6.68 -23.08
C HIS A 478 -4.90 -6.00 -21.75
N ILE A 479 -4.52 -6.59 -20.62
CA ILE A 479 -4.83 -5.98 -19.32
C ILE A 479 -4.06 -4.67 -19.11
N VAL A 480 -2.84 -4.55 -19.63
CA VAL A 480 -2.06 -3.29 -19.63
C VAL A 480 -2.75 -2.19 -20.42
N ARG A 481 -3.32 -2.49 -21.60
CA ARG A 481 -4.14 -1.50 -22.33
C ARG A 481 -5.33 -1.01 -21.50
N VAL A 482 -6.05 -1.93 -20.84
CA VAL A 482 -7.18 -1.58 -19.96
C VAL A 482 -6.71 -0.68 -18.80
N ILE A 483 -5.57 -0.99 -18.18
CA ILE A 483 -4.97 -0.19 -17.11
C ILE A 483 -4.72 1.25 -17.59
N HIS A 484 -4.10 1.44 -18.76
CA HIS A 484 -3.88 2.77 -19.34
C HIS A 484 -5.18 3.49 -19.70
N GLU A 485 -6.17 2.78 -20.26
CA GLU A 485 -7.49 3.35 -20.58
C GLU A 485 -8.24 3.85 -19.34
N LEU A 486 -7.98 3.25 -18.18
CA LEU A 486 -8.51 3.69 -16.87
C LEU A 486 -7.70 4.83 -16.23
N GLY A 487 -6.67 5.35 -16.90
CA GLY A 487 -5.78 6.39 -16.36
C GLY A 487 -4.84 5.90 -15.25
N MET A 488 -4.55 4.59 -15.24
CA MET A 488 -3.61 3.93 -14.35
C MET A 488 -2.34 3.52 -15.13
N GLU A 489 -1.31 3.04 -14.44
CA GLU A 489 -0.07 2.60 -15.07
C GLU A 489 0.35 1.22 -14.52
N PRO A 490 0.87 0.30 -15.35
CA PRO A 490 1.48 -0.91 -14.85
C PRO A 490 2.68 -0.56 -13.95
N ALA A 491 2.82 -1.29 -12.85
CA ALA A 491 3.97 -1.19 -11.97
C ALA A 491 5.20 -1.80 -12.66
N THR A 492 6.36 -1.16 -12.50
CA THR A 492 7.65 -1.85 -12.71
C THR A 492 7.89 -2.86 -11.58
N PRO A 493 8.80 -3.84 -11.74
CA PRO A 493 9.12 -4.75 -10.63
C PRO A 493 9.66 -4.03 -9.39
N ALA A 494 10.41 -2.94 -9.56
CA ALA A 494 10.87 -2.14 -8.42
C ALA A 494 9.70 -1.49 -7.66
N GLU A 495 8.72 -0.94 -8.38
CA GLU A 495 7.49 -0.40 -7.79
C GLU A 495 6.64 -1.51 -7.15
N ALA A 496 6.58 -2.70 -7.77
CA ALA A 496 5.90 -3.85 -7.18
C ALA A 496 6.56 -4.28 -5.86
N ARG A 497 7.90 -4.34 -5.80
CA ARG A 497 8.63 -4.62 -4.54
C ARG A 497 8.30 -3.59 -3.46
N GLU A 498 8.26 -2.31 -3.81
CA GLU A 498 7.86 -1.25 -2.86
C GLU A 498 6.42 -1.44 -2.35
N ILE A 499 5.45 -1.64 -3.25
CA ILE A 499 4.04 -1.89 -2.91
C ILE A 499 3.89 -3.11 -2.00
N LEU A 500 4.67 -4.17 -2.26
CA LEU A 500 4.64 -5.43 -1.52
C LEU A 500 5.53 -5.42 -0.27
N GLY A 501 6.25 -4.34 0.02
CA GLY A 501 7.18 -4.29 1.16
C GLY A 501 8.34 -5.29 1.06
N LEU A 502 8.74 -5.66 -0.16
CA LEU A 502 9.87 -6.54 -0.43
C LEU A 502 11.18 -5.73 -0.48
N PRO A 503 12.32 -6.32 -0.10
CA PRO A 503 13.60 -5.66 -0.23
C PRO A 503 13.92 -5.38 -1.71
N PRO A 504 14.62 -4.28 -2.02
CA PRO A 504 15.12 -4.06 -3.38
C PRO A 504 16.10 -5.18 -3.76
N ARG A 505 16.09 -5.59 -5.03
CA ARG A 505 17.06 -6.59 -5.51
C ARG A 505 18.47 -6.02 -5.39
N GLN A 506 19.38 -6.81 -4.82
CA GLN A 506 20.79 -6.41 -4.70
C GLN A 506 21.53 -6.72 -6.01
N GLU A 507 22.42 -5.82 -6.45
CA GLU A 507 23.21 -5.98 -7.68
C GLU A 507 24.09 -7.26 -7.69
N ALA A 508 24.38 -7.83 -6.51
CA ALA A 508 25.16 -9.06 -6.37
C ALA A 508 24.46 -10.34 -6.88
N ASP A 509 23.13 -10.31 -7.07
CA ASP A 509 22.37 -11.45 -7.62
C ASP A 509 22.42 -11.52 -9.16
N CYS A 510 23.17 -10.64 -9.81
CA CYS A 510 23.38 -10.61 -11.26
C CYS A 510 24.73 -11.22 -11.69
N ALA A 511 25.58 -11.62 -10.73
CA ALA A 511 26.92 -12.14 -10.98
C ALA A 511 27.11 -13.54 -10.36
N VAL A 512 26.39 -14.54 -10.88
CA VAL A 512 26.77 -15.96 -10.78
C VAL A 512 26.52 -16.64 -12.11
#